data_AF-A0AAE8ZT38-F1
#
_entry.id   AF-A0AAE8ZT38-F1
#
_cell.length_a   1.000
_cell.length_b   1.000
_cell.length_c   1.000
_cell.angle_alpha   90.00
_cell.angle_beta   90.00
_cell.angle_gamma   90.00
#
_symmetry.space_group_name_H-M   'P 1'
#
loop_
_entity.id
_entity.type
_entity.pdbx_description
1 polymer ?
#
loop_
_entity_poly.entity_id
_entity_poly.type
_entity_poly.pdbx_seq_one_letter_code
_entity_poly.pdbx_strand_id
1 'polypeptide(L)'
;MEIATRFLTYVITLGLTSGQDKILCGDLMFSGHTVVLTIMYFVQLQYTPRGLVILRYIAAPITFLGIGALVVSGGHYTMDVLIAYWLTSHVFWSYHQIFEMKKEDRPQAPLSRLWWFWLCYWFESDVSDGKLINKWSWPLEGPQKMHSIMNRINLKLQ
;
A
#
# COMPACT_ATOMS: atom_id res chain seq x y z
N MET A 1 -7.45 -2.46 33.36
CA MET A 1 -6.40 -1.42 33.27
C MET A 1 -5.19 -1.92 32.50
N GLU A 2 -4.75 -3.17 32.73
CA GLU A 2 -3.57 -3.76 32.06
C GLU A 2 -3.64 -3.77 30.51
N ILE A 3 -4.79 -4.10 29.94
CA ILE A 3 -5.00 -4.11 28.48
C ILE A 3 -4.86 -2.70 27.89
N ALA A 4 -5.41 -1.68 28.55
CA ALA A 4 -5.33 -0.30 28.10
C ALA A 4 -3.89 0.25 28.17
N THR A 5 -3.14 -0.11 29.22
CA THR A 5 -1.72 0.25 29.32
C THR A 5 -0.86 -0.45 28.28
N ARG A 6 -1.15 -1.73 27.96
CA ARG A 6 -0.46 -2.45 26.88
C ARG A 6 -0.76 -1.82 25.52
N PHE A 7 -2.04 -1.54 25.24
CA PHE A 7 -2.46 -0.85 24.02
C PHE A 7 -1.76 0.51 23.87
N LEU A 8 -1.72 1.31 24.94
CA LEU A 8 -1.07 2.62 24.91
C LEU A 8 0.44 2.49 24.67
N THR A 9 1.10 1.53 25.31
CA THR A 9 2.52 1.25 25.08
C THR A 9 2.78 0.86 23.62
N TYR A 10 1.95 0.03 23.00
CA TYR A 10 2.08 -0.36 21.59
C TYR A 10 1.88 0.80 20.62
N VAL A 11 0.91 1.68 20.89
CA VAL A 11 0.68 2.90 20.09
C VAL A 11 1.88 3.84 20.19
N ILE A 12 2.43 4.03 21.38
CA ILE A 12 3.59 4.91 21.62
C ILE A 12 4.87 4.34 21.01
N THR A 13 5.04 3.01 21.05
CA THR A 13 6.21 2.34 20.43
C THR A 13 6.05 2.14 18.92
N LEU A 14 4.97 2.62 18.30
CA LEU A 14 4.69 2.45 16.87
C LEU A 14 4.79 0.97 16.42
N GLY A 15 4.48 0.03 17.32
CA GLY A 15 4.59 -1.40 17.06
C GLY A 15 6.01 -2.00 17.11
N LEU A 16 7.03 -1.28 17.58
CA LEU A 16 8.38 -1.81 17.78
C LEU A 16 8.50 -2.56 19.12
N THR A 17 8.52 -3.89 19.07
CA THR A 17 8.63 -4.75 20.27
C THR A 17 10.08 -5.06 20.65
N SER A 18 10.88 -4.03 20.88
CA SER A 18 12.23 -4.22 21.43
C SER A 18 12.16 -4.31 22.96
N GLY A 19 12.08 -5.54 23.49
CA GLY A 19 12.33 -5.83 24.91
C GLY A 19 11.13 -6.12 25.82
N GLN A 20 10.05 -6.78 25.35
CA GLN A 20 8.99 -7.25 26.25
C GLN A 20 9.09 -8.75 26.56
N ASP A 21 9.01 -9.09 27.85
CA ASP A 21 8.88 -10.47 28.32
C ASP A 21 7.47 -11.01 28.01
N LYS A 22 7.43 -11.96 27.07
CA LYS A 22 6.29 -12.78 26.65
C LYS A 22 5.22 -12.07 25.82
N ILE A 23 5.44 -12.04 24.52
CA ILE A 23 4.42 -11.76 23.49
C ILE A 23 3.48 -12.97 23.44
N LEU A 24 2.20 -12.80 23.81
CA LEU A 24 1.17 -13.82 23.60
C LEU A 24 0.75 -13.84 22.12
N CYS A 25 0.32 -15.00 21.60
CA CYS A 25 -0.12 -15.19 20.20
C CYS A 25 -1.27 -14.26 19.73
N GLY A 26 -1.91 -13.52 20.63
CA GLY A 26 -2.99 -12.58 20.34
C GLY A 26 -2.63 -11.10 20.45
N ASP A 27 -1.48 -10.75 21.02
CA ASP A 27 -1.08 -9.34 21.23
C ASP A 27 -0.42 -8.72 19.98
N LEU A 28 -0.15 -9.53 18.93
CA LEU A 28 0.58 -9.13 17.73
C LEU A 28 -0.01 -9.68 16.42
N MET A 29 -1.35 -9.78 16.33
CA MET A 29 -2.06 -10.36 15.17
C MET A 29 -1.83 -9.63 13.83
N PHE A 30 -1.12 -8.50 13.82
CA PHE A 30 -0.96 -7.67 12.63
C PHE A 30 0.51 -7.37 12.34
N SER A 31 1.05 -8.01 11.31
CA SER A 31 2.42 -7.75 10.84
C SER A 31 2.46 -6.48 9.98
N GLY A 32 2.86 -5.36 10.59
CA GLY A 32 3.07 -4.10 9.87
C GLY A 32 4.10 -4.22 8.75
N HIS A 33 5.16 -5.02 8.94
CA HIS A 33 6.16 -5.30 7.90
C HIS A 33 5.53 -5.98 6.68
N THR A 34 4.67 -6.97 6.89
CA THR A 34 3.96 -7.65 5.80
C THR A 34 3.03 -6.70 5.06
N VAL A 35 2.32 -5.83 5.78
CA VAL A 35 1.46 -4.80 5.16
C VAL A 35 2.28 -3.87 4.28
N VAL A 36 3.37 -3.31 4.80
CA VAL A 36 4.23 -2.38 4.05
C VAL A 36 4.79 -3.07 2.80
N LEU A 37 5.34 -4.28 2.93
CA LEU A 37 5.86 -5.04 1.79
C LEU A 37 4.77 -5.34 0.74
N THR A 38 3.57 -5.71 1.20
CA THR A 38 2.46 -6.05 0.31
C THR A 38 1.92 -4.80 -0.41
N ILE A 39 1.77 -3.66 0.29
CA ILE A 39 1.40 -2.38 -0.34
C ILE A 39 2.46 -1.97 -1.35
N MET A 40 3.74 -2.03 -1.00
CA MET A 40 4.84 -1.70 -1.91
C MET A 40 4.81 -2.57 -3.17
N TYR A 41 4.49 -3.86 -3.03
CA TYR A 41 4.34 -4.77 -4.16
C TYR A 41 3.15 -4.39 -5.05
N PHE A 42 1.98 -4.12 -4.48
CA PHE A 42 0.81 -3.73 -5.27
C PHE A 42 0.95 -2.37 -5.93
N VAL A 43 1.57 -1.40 -5.26
CA VAL A 43 1.91 -0.09 -5.84
C VAL A 43 2.83 -0.28 -7.06
N GLN A 44 3.86 -1.13 -6.95
CA GLN A 44 4.71 -1.44 -8.09
C GLN A 44 3.93 -2.12 -9.22
N LEU A 45 3.03 -3.05 -8.91
CA LEU A 45 2.22 -3.74 -9.91
C LEU A 45 1.25 -2.79 -10.65
N GLN A 46 0.63 -1.87 -9.92
CA GLN A 46 -0.36 -0.95 -10.46
C GLN A 46 0.29 0.22 -11.22
N TYR A 47 1.31 0.87 -10.65
CA TYR A 47 1.82 2.15 -11.14
C TYR A 47 3.10 2.06 -12.00
N THR A 48 3.75 0.91 -12.11
CA THR A 48 4.94 0.79 -12.96
C THR A 48 4.56 0.89 -14.46
N PRO A 49 5.27 1.67 -15.29
CA PRO A 49 5.04 1.71 -16.75
C PRO A 49 5.31 0.37 -17.44
N ARG A 50 4.72 0.14 -18.62
CA ARG A 50 4.88 -1.12 -19.38
C ARG A 50 6.32 -1.37 -19.84
N GLY A 51 7.08 -0.33 -20.14
CA GLY A 51 8.49 -0.46 -20.51
C GLY A 51 9.41 -0.96 -19.40
N LEU A 52 8.97 -0.90 -18.13
CA LEU A 52 9.74 -1.35 -16.96
C LEU A 52 9.23 -2.68 -16.39
N VAL A 53 8.66 -3.55 -17.22
CA VAL A 53 8.18 -4.87 -16.78
C VAL A 53 9.29 -5.72 -16.15
N ILE A 54 10.55 -5.57 -16.58
CA ILE A 54 11.70 -6.25 -15.96
C ILE A 54 11.82 -5.91 -14.46
N LEU A 55 11.56 -4.66 -14.08
CA LEU A 55 11.59 -4.24 -12.68
C LEU A 55 10.55 -5.01 -11.86
N ARG A 56 9.36 -5.24 -12.42
CA ARG A 56 8.30 -6.04 -11.78
C ARG A 56 8.75 -7.49 -11.56
N TYR A 57 9.41 -8.08 -12.56
CA TYR A 57 9.91 -9.46 -12.46
C TYR A 57 11.02 -9.64 -11.42
N ILE A 58 11.81 -8.59 -11.14
CA ILE A 58 12.86 -8.63 -10.10
C ILE A 58 12.27 -8.30 -8.73
N ALA A 59 11.39 -7.30 -8.64
CA ALA A 59 10.84 -6.85 -7.37
C ALA A 59 9.84 -7.85 -6.76
N ALA A 60 9.08 -8.56 -7.58
CA ALA A 60 8.14 -9.58 -7.11
C ALA A 60 8.83 -10.67 -6.26
N PRO A 61 9.85 -11.41 -6.74
CA PRO A 61 10.51 -12.44 -5.94
C PRO A 61 11.21 -11.86 -4.71
N ILE A 62 11.79 -10.65 -4.78
CA ILE A 62 12.39 -10.00 -3.59
C ILE A 62 11.34 -9.77 -2.51
N THR A 63 10.14 -9.32 -2.90
CA THR A 63 9.04 -9.09 -1.94
C THR A 63 8.54 -10.40 -1.35
N PHE A 64 8.33 -11.44 -2.17
CA PHE A 64 7.92 -12.76 -1.68
C PHE A 64 8.98 -13.42 -0.80
N LEU A 65 10.26 -13.27 -1.13
CA LEU A 65 11.37 -13.73 -0.29
C LEU A 65 11.43 -12.96 1.03
N GLY A 66 11.19 -11.65 1.01
CA GLY A 66 11.09 -10.85 2.22
C GLY A 66 9.96 -11.29 3.14
N ILE A 67 8.76 -11.52 2.57
CA ILE A 67 7.62 -12.06 3.33
C ILE A 67 7.94 -13.46 3.86
N GLY A 68 8.58 -14.33 3.06
CA GLY A 68 9.00 -15.66 3.48
C GLY A 68 10.02 -15.62 4.62
N ALA A 69 11.02 -14.74 4.54
CA ALA A 69 12.03 -14.55 5.58
C ALA A 69 11.42 -14.07 6.90
N LEU A 70 10.38 -13.22 6.86
CA LEU A 70 9.63 -12.80 8.05
C LEU A 70 8.93 -13.96 8.75
N VAL A 71 8.34 -14.89 7.98
CA VAL A 71 7.74 -16.11 8.54
C VAL A 71 8.81 -17.03 9.13
N VAL A 72 9.93 -17.23 8.43
CA VAL A 72 11.03 -18.10 8.86
C VAL A 72 11.75 -17.55 10.10
N SER A 73 11.78 -16.23 10.28
CA SER A 73 12.37 -15.59 11.47
C SER A 73 11.64 -15.95 12.77
N GLY A 74 10.47 -16.59 12.71
CA GLY A 74 9.71 -17.04 13.90
C GLY A 74 9.16 -15.90 14.76
N GLY A 75 9.26 -14.64 14.29
CA GLY A 75 8.77 -13.45 15.00
C GLY A 75 7.28 -13.17 14.80
N HIS A 76 6.65 -13.79 13.80
CA HIS A 76 5.22 -13.67 13.50
C HIS A 76 4.64 -15.04 13.16
N TYR A 77 3.39 -15.29 13.55
CA TYR A 77 2.69 -16.48 13.10
C TYR A 77 2.39 -16.38 11.61
N THR A 78 2.45 -17.50 10.90
CA THR A 78 2.05 -17.55 9.48
C THR A 78 0.65 -16.98 9.25
N MET A 79 -0.25 -17.15 10.23
CA MET A 79 -1.59 -16.56 10.21
C MET A 79 -1.58 -15.03 10.17
N ASP A 80 -0.68 -14.37 10.89
CA ASP A 80 -0.56 -12.89 10.90
C ASP A 80 -0.19 -12.37 9.50
N VAL A 81 0.68 -13.10 8.81
CA VAL A 81 1.11 -12.79 7.44
C VAL A 81 -0.02 -12.99 6.45
N LEU A 82 -0.79 -14.08 6.58
CA LEU A 82 -1.94 -14.36 5.71
C LEU A 82 -3.05 -13.33 5.89
N ILE A 83 -3.39 -12.97 7.13
CA ILE A 83 -4.41 -11.96 7.43
C ILE A 83 -3.96 -10.58 6.93
N ALA A 84 -2.70 -10.20 7.18
CA ALA A 84 -2.13 -8.95 6.70
C ALA A 84 -2.17 -8.85 5.16
N TYR A 85 -1.76 -9.91 4.46
CA TYR A 85 -1.84 -9.98 3.00
C TYR A 85 -3.29 -9.88 2.51
N TRP A 86 -4.20 -10.65 3.10
CA TRP A 86 -5.62 -10.67 2.72
C TRP A 86 -6.26 -9.29 2.89
N LEU A 87 -6.07 -8.64 4.04
CA LEU A 87 -6.62 -7.32 4.32
C LEU A 87 -6.04 -6.27 3.38
N THR A 88 -4.71 -6.25 3.21
CA THR A 88 -4.03 -5.29 2.34
C THR A 88 -4.51 -5.41 0.90
N SER A 89 -4.68 -6.64 0.40
CA SER A 89 -5.19 -6.91 -0.95
C SER A 89 -6.59 -6.35 -1.12
N HIS A 90 -7.50 -6.64 -0.19
CA HIS A 90 -8.88 -6.19 -0.27
C HIS A 90 -8.99 -4.68 -0.20
N VAL A 91 -8.26 -4.02 0.72
CA VAL A 91 -8.27 -2.57 0.85
C VAL A 91 -7.71 -1.91 -0.42
N PHE A 92 -6.56 -2.38 -0.92
CA PHE A 92 -5.92 -1.82 -2.10
C PHE A 92 -6.80 -1.93 -3.36
N TRP A 93 -7.36 -3.10 -3.63
CA TRP A 93 -8.20 -3.31 -4.82
C TRP A 93 -9.59 -2.68 -4.68
N SER A 94 -10.18 -2.64 -3.47
CA SER A 94 -11.45 -1.93 -3.25
C SER A 94 -11.30 -0.43 -3.49
N TYR A 95 -10.17 0.16 -3.08
CA TYR A 95 -9.83 1.55 -3.40
C TYR A 95 -9.79 1.78 -4.90
N HIS A 96 -9.00 1.00 -5.64
CA HIS A 96 -8.87 1.18 -7.09
C HIS A 96 -10.20 0.92 -7.81
N GLN A 97 -11.00 -0.05 -7.35
CA GLN A 97 -12.30 -0.34 -7.94
C GLN A 97 -13.25 0.87 -7.91
N ILE A 98 -13.32 1.61 -6.79
CA ILE A 98 -14.24 2.75 -6.68
C ILE A 98 -13.66 4.04 -7.31
N PHE A 99 -12.35 4.27 -7.20
CA PHE A 99 -11.74 5.51 -7.67
C PHE A 99 -11.37 5.49 -9.16
N GLU A 100 -11.25 4.31 -9.79
CA GLU A 100 -11.17 4.20 -11.25
C GLU A 100 -12.54 4.41 -11.95
N MET A 101 -13.65 4.41 -11.21
CA MET A 101 -14.98 4.75 -11.74
C MET A 101 -15.16 6.26 -11.92
N LYS A 102 -16.12 6.64 -12.79
CA LYS A 102 -16.54 8.04 -12.97
C LYS A 102 -17.01 8.65 -11.66
N LYS A 103 -16.71 9.93 -11.42
CA LYS A 103 -17.03 10.62 -10.16
C LYS A 103 -18.52 10.60 -9.82
N GLU A 104 -19.38 10.66 -10.83
CA GLU A 104 -20.84 10.64 -10.71
C GLU A 104 -21.36 9.33 -10.10
N ASP A 105 -20.69 8.21 -10.39
CA ASP A 105 -21.12 6.87 -9.98
C ASP A 105 -20.56 6.47 -8.60
N ARG A 106 -19.48 7.11 -8.12
CA ARG A 106 -18.79 6.74 -6.87
C ARG A 106 -19.72 6.75 -5.64
N PRO A 107 -20.57 7.77 -5.42
CA PRO A 107 -21.44 7.80 -4.24
C PRO A 107 -22.53 6.72 -4.26
N GLN A 108 -22.91 6.24 -5.46
CA GLN A 108 -23.95 5.22 -5.63
C GLN A 108 -23.40 3.79 -5.46
N ALA A 109 -22.08 3.61 -5.56
CA ALA A 109 -21.44 2.31 -5.40
C ALA A 109 -21.61 1.77 -3.96
N PRO A 110 -21.82 0.46 -3.75
CA PRO A 110 -21.97 -0.11 -2.40
C PRO A 110 -20.80 0.18 -1.45
N LEU A 111 -19.59 0.32 -1.99
CA LEU A 111 -18.37 0.66 -1.25
C LEU A 111 -18.40 2.09 -0.67
N SER A 112 -19.30 2.98 -1.13
CA SER A 112 -19.47 4.32 -0.57
C SER A 112 -19.98 4.33 0.88
N ARG A 113 -20.53 3.21 1.34
CA ARG A 113 -21.01 3.01 2.72
C ARG A 113 -19.87 2.83 3.74
N LEU A 114 -18.64 2.66 3.28
CA LEU A 114 -17.49 2.52 4.17
C LEU A 114 -17.15 3.86 4.82
N TRP A 115 -16.80 3.84 6.10
CA TRP A 115 -16.54 5.07 6.88
C TRP A 115 -15.39 5.92 6.29
N TRP A 116 -14.37 5.27 5.70
CA TRP A 116 -13.20 5.93 5.11
C TRP A 116 -13.46 6.44 3.69
N PHE A 117 -14.59 6.10 3.07
CA PHE A 117 -14.90 6.49 1.69
C PHE A 117 -14.86 8.01 1.53
N TRP A 118 -15.53 8.75 2.42
CA TRP A 118 -15.63 10.21 2.34
C TRP A 118 -14.27 10.90 2.48
N LEU A 119 -13.37 10.32 3.28
CA LEU A 119 -12.00 10.81 3.40
C LEU A 119 -11.24 10.64 2.08
N CYS A 120 -11.28 9.46 1.49
CA CYS A 120 -10.64 9.20 0.19
C CYS A 120 -11.29 10.00 -0.94
N TYR A 121 -12.62 10.19 -0.91
CA TYR A 121 -13.34 11.00 -1.88
C TYR A 121 -12.89 12.47 -1.84
N TRP A 122 -12.63 13.00 -0.64
CA TRP A 122 -12.07 14.33 -0.49
C TRP A 122 -10.65 14.44 -1.06
N PHE A 123 -9.78 13.46 -0.80
CA PHE A 123 -8.43 13.41 -1.38
C PHE A 123 -8.42 13.29 -2.91
N GLU A 124 -9.38 12.55 -3.48
CA GLU A 124 -9.46 12.29 -4.92
C GLU A 124 -10.31 13.34 -5.68
N SER A 125 -10.64 14.46 -5.02
CA SER A 125 -11.50 15.51 -5.59
C SER A 125 -10.87 16.19 -6.81
N ASP A 126 -9.55 16.39 -6.80
CA ASP A 126 -8.79 17.03 -7.88
C ASP A 126 -8.28 16.06 -8.96
N VAL A 127 -8.40 14.75 -8.74
CA VAL A 127 -7.91 13.74 -9.67
C VAL A 127 -8.92 13.50 -10.80
N SER A 128 -8.43 13.36 -12.04
CA SER A 128 -9.29 13.10 -13.21
C SER A 128 -9.98 11.74 -13.13
N ASP A 129 -11.14 11.62 -13.78
CA ASP A 129 -11.88 10.38 -13.85
C ASP A 129 -11.13 9.28 -14.63
N GLY A 130 -11.34 8.03 -14.21
CA GLY A 130 -10.77 6.85 -14.86
C GLY A 130 -9.43 6.40 -14.27
N LYS A 131 -8.82 5.42 -14.94
CA LYS A 131 -7.55 4.86 -14.50
C LYS A 131 -6.42 5.87 -14.66
N LEU A 132 -5.67 6.08 -13.58
CA LEU A 132 -4.46 6.89 -13.59
C LEU A 132 -3.47 6.37 -14.62
N ILE A 133 -2.98 7.29 -15.45
CA ILE A 133 -1.97 6.97 -16.45
C ILE A 133 -0.62 6.93 -15.73
N ASN A 134 0.10 5.81 -15.86
CA ASN A 134 1.44 5.62 -15.30
C ASN A 134 2.49 6.48 -16.04
N LYS A 135 2.40 7.81 -15.89
CA LYS A 135 3.36 8.81 -16.35
C LYS A 135 4.06 9.39 -15.14
N TRP A 136 5.36 9.53 -15.24
CA TRP A 136 6.12 10.23 -14.21
C TRP A 136 6.08 11.73 -14.48
N SER A 137 5.79 12.54 -13.47
CA SER A 137 5.86 13.99 -13.54
C SER A 137 6.97 14.48 -12.62
N TRP A 138 7.61 15.58 -13.00
CA TRP A 138 8.54 16.27 -12.12
C TRP A 138 7.73 17.14 -11.14
N PRO A 139 7.96 17.02 -9.81
CA PRO A 139 7.09 17.65 -8.82
C PRO A 139 7.31 19.15 -8.64
N LEU A 140 8.45 19.70 -9.08
CA LEU A 140 8.77 21.12 -8.94
C LEU A 140 8.43 21.87 -10.25
N GLU A 141 8.08 23.15 -10.13
CA GLU A 141 7.76 23.99 -11.30
C GLU A 141 8.95 24.18 -12.25
N GLY A 142 10.18 24.13 -11.73
CA GLY A 142 11.43 24.17 -12.50
C GLY A 142 12.40 23.05 -12.11
N PRO A 143 13.47 22.81 -12.88
CA PRO A 143 13.82 23.37 -14.18
C PRO A 143 13.09 22.69 -15.35
N GLN A 144 12.72 23.46 -16.39
CA GLN A 144 12.03 22.96 -17.60
C GLN A 144 12.74 21.80 -18.31
N LYS A 145 14.07 21.72 -18.18
CA LYS A 145 14.87 20.60 -18.68
C LYS A 145 14.45 19.26 -18.06
N MET A 146 14.11 19.23 -16.76
CA MET A 146 13.64 18.02 -16.08
C MET A 146 12.29 17.56 -16.64
N HIS A 147 11.36 18.49 -16.86
CA HIS A 147 10.08 18.19 -17.51
C HIS A 147 10.30 17.60 -18.92
N SER A 148 11.21 18.16 -19.71
CA SER A 148 11.53 17.64 -21.05
C SER A 148 12.15 16.23 -21.01
N ILE A 149 13.08 15.99 -20.07
CA ILE A 149 13.70 14.66 -19.87
C ILE A 149 12.64 13.65 -19.44
N MET A 150 11.78 14.01 -18.49
CA MET A 150 10.72 13.15 -18.00
C MET A 150 9.73 12.78 -19.11
N ASN A 151 9.36 13.74 -19.96
CA ASN A 151 8.51 13.48 -21.13
C ASN A 151 9.16 12.49 -22.11
N ARG A 152 10.46 12.62 -22.38
CA ARG A 152 11.19 11.65 -23.23
C ARG A 152 11.22 10.24 -22.62
N ILE A 153 11.40 10.15 -21.30
CA ILE A 153 11.38 8.88 -20.56
C ILE A 153 9.98 8.27 -20.64
N ASN A 154 8.93 9.03 -20.34
CA ASN A 154 7.54 8.57 -20.43
C ASN A 154 7.21 8.04 -21.84
N LEU A 155 7.61 8.75 -22.91
CA LEU A 155 7.38 8.28 -24.29
C LEU A 155 8.05 6.94 -24.61
N LYS A 156 9.17 6.62 -23.98
CA LYS A 156 9.85 5.32 -24.14
C LYS A 156 9.26 4.23 -23.26
N LEU A 157 8.64 4.59 -22.14
CA LEU A 157 8.19 3.66 -21.11
C LEU A 157 6.68 3.32 -21.18
N GLN A 158 5.89 4.11 -21.91
CA GLN A 158 4.48 3.84 -22.19
C GLN A 158 4.29 2.84 -23.33
#